data_AF-A0A6S4GQ04-F1
#
_entry.id   AF-A0A6S4GQ04-F1
#
_cell.length_a   1.000
_cell.length_b   1.000
_cell.length_c   1.000
_cell.angle_alpha   90.00
_cell.angle_beta   90.00
_cell.angle_gamma   90.00
#
_symmetry.space_group_name_H-M   'P 1'
#
loop_
_entity.id
_entity.type
_entity.pdbx_description
1 polymer ?
#
loop_
_entity_poly.entity_id
_entity_poly.type
_entity_poly.pdbx_seq_one_letter_code
_entity_poly.pdbx_strand_id
1 'polypeptide(L)'
;MTLGIDEVGRGAWAGPLVIGAVVLGGAEIEGLDDSKKLTKKRREGLDVAIREQASSWALGWVSAKELDEIGMSEALKLATRRAVKEIQAKCQKNGSTFDEIIIDGTVNFLAGTPLEKYVTMIAKADGLIPSVSAASIIAKVARDKFMAEQDDIYPGYDFSSHVGYGVPKHRAAIKRLGVTPLHRLSFAPLAKYAGVESNSQNASEEESKSQQKDTTRQIGNKGEQTAADWLVADGHEIIARNWRTRYCEIDIVSKKDKVLYFTEVKYRKNDNFGDGLAAITNKKQQQMRFAAGIFIAKNPQYESCDMQMLAISVDGNPPVVKDCVALE
;
A
#
# COMPACT_ATOMS: atom_id res chain seq x y z
N MET A 1 31.72 13.58 6.01
CA MET A 1 30.40 14.27 5.84
C MET A 1 29.27 13.26 5.96
N THR A 2 28.06 13.70 6.29
CA THR A 2 26.88 12.82 6.41
C THR A 2 26.01 12.86 5.15
N LEU A 3 25.68 11.70 4.61
CA LEU A 3 24.68 11.50 3.56
C LEU A 3 23.32 11.20 4.20
N GLY A 4 22.35 12.09 4.03
CA GLY A 4 20.97 11.88 4.46
C GLY A 4 20.12 11.24 3.36
N ILE A 5 19.24 10.31 3.75
CA ILE A 5 18.35 9.56 2.84
C ILE A 5 16.94 9.49 3.43
N ASP A 6 15.93 9.75 2.59
CA ASP A 6 14.51 9.60 2.94
C ASP A 6 13.66 9.17 1.72
N GLU A 7 12.51 8.52 1.95
CA GLU A 7 11.58 8.07 0.93
C GLU A 7 10.29 8.90 0.82
N VAL A 8 9.79 9.05 -0.41
CA VAL A 8 8.49 9.65 -0.68
C VAL A 8 7.67 8.78 -1.63
N GLY A 9 6.38 8.66 -1.31
CA GLY A 9 5.42 7.97 -2.17
C GLY A 9 5.25 6.49 -1.87
N ARG A 10 5.78 5.98 -0.75
CA ARG A 10 5.63 4.58 -0.33
C ARG A 10 4.16 4.11 -0.31
N GLY A 11 3.25 4.89 0.25
CA GLY A 11 1.82 4.55 0.37
C GLY A 11 0.93 5.01 -0.78
N ALA A 12 1.49 5.60 -1.84
CA ALA A 12 0.69 6.07 -2.96
C ALA A 12 0.17 4.91 -3.82
N TRP A 13 -1.04 5.07 -4.37
CA TRP A 13 -1.66 4.12 -5.29
C TRP A 13 -1.20 4.34 -6.73
N ALA A 14 -0.79 5.56 -7.07
CA ALA A 14 -0.27 5.90 -8.38
C ALA A 14 1.03 6.73 -8.29
N GLY A 15 1.84 6.63 -9.34
CA GLY A 15 3.10 7.33 -9.51
C GLY A 15 4.31 6.60 -8.91
N PRO A 16 5.51 7.15 -9.12
CA PRO A 16 6.75 6.52 -8.70
C PRO A 16 6.95 6.54 -7.18
N LEU A 17 7.80 5.63 -6.73
CA LEU A 17 8.52 5.74 -5.46
C LEU A 17 9.79 6.54 -5.70
N VAL A 18 10.11 7.47 -4.79
CA VAL A 18 11.28 8.34 -4.92
C VAL A 18 12.09 8.31 -3.63
N ILE A 19 13.39 8.11 -3.74
CA ILE A 19 14.36 8.28 -2.65
C ILE A 19 15.12 9.59 -2.90
N GLY A 20 15.18 10.45 -1.88
CA GLY A 20 16.08 11.59 -1.84
C GLY A 20 17.40 11.20 -1.18
N ALA A 21 18.50 11.75 -1.68
CA ALA A 21 19.82 11.57 -1.11
C ALA A 21 20.56 12.91 -1.13
N VAL A 22 21.04 13.40 0.02
CA VAL A 22 21.69 14.72 0.13
C VAL A 22 22.91 14.68 1.05
N VAL A 23 24.02 15.25 0.57
CA VAL A 23 25.21 15.62 1.35
C VAL A 23 25.27 17.15 1.37
N LEU A 24 25.06 17.76 2.54
CA LEU A 24 25.10 19.23 2.66
C LEU A 24 26.53 19.78 2.51
N GLY A 25 27.54 19.07 3.02
CA GLY A 25 28.95 19.45 2.91
C GLY A 25 29.29 20.78 3.59
N GLY A 26 28.65 21.06 4.73
CA GLY A 26 28.85 22.31 5.49
C GLY A 26 27.85 23.42 5.16
N ALA A 27 26.99 23.24 4.16
CA ALA A 27 25.90 24.19 3.91
C ALA A 27 24.91 24.21 5.09
N GLU A 28 24.66 25.42 5.62
CA GLU A 28 23.64 25.68 6.64
C GLU A 28 22.41 26.27 5.96
N ILE A 29 21.36 25.47 5.84
CA ILE A 29 20.11 25.89 5.20
C ILE A 29 19.05 26.10 6.29
N GLU A 30 18.66 27.35 6.52
CA GLU A 30 17.70 27.69 7.56
C GLU A 30 16.27 27.19 7.25
N GLY A 31 15.63 26.61 8.27
CA GLY A 31 14.24 26.16 8.20
C GLY A 31 14.03 24.78 7.56
N LEU A 32 15.09 23.97 7.50
CA LEU A 32 14.96 22.52 7.34
C LEU A 32 14.20 21.92 8.53
N ASP A 33 13.16 21.14 8.26
CA ASP A 33 12.34 20.37 9.21
C ASP A 33 11.67 19.22 8.42
N ASP A 34 10.85 18.41 9.07
CA ASP A 34 9.98 17.42 8.45
C ASP A 34 9.18 18.06 7.30
N SER A 35 9.42 17.54 6.10
CA SER A 35 8.80 18.06 4.88
C SER A 35 7.27 18.12 4.96
N LYS A 36 6.62 17.26 5.74
CA LYS A 36 5.16 17.22 5.92
C LYS A 36 4.64 18.39 6.74
N LYS A 37 5.45 18.97 7.63
CA LYS A 37 5.09 20.16 8.43
C LYS A 37 5.24 21.47 7.65
N LEU A 38 6.08 21.45 6.61
CA LEU A 38 6.34 22.63 5.78
C LEU A 38 5.19 22.88 4.79
N THR A 39 4.93 24.15 4.46
CA THR A 39 4.01 24.51 3.38
C THR A 39 4.63 24.18 2.01
N LYS A 40 3.80 24.00 0.98
CA LYS A 40 4.28 23.73 -0.40
C LYS A 40 5.27 24.81 -0.87
N LYS A 41 4.91 26.09 -0.70
CA LYS A 41 5.75 27.23 -1.06
C LYS A 41 7.10 27.23 -0.31
N ARG A 42 7.09 26.90 0.99
CA ARG A 42 8.33 26.81 1.78
C ARG A 42 9.21 25.66 1.31
N ARG A 43 8.62 24.48 1.04
CA ARG A 43 9.36 23.33 0.48
C ARG A 43 10.00 23.66 -0.87
N GLU A 44 9.26 24.32 -1.77
CA GLU A 44 9.79 24.71 -3.09
C GLU A 44 10.96 25.69 -2.97
N GLY A 45 10.88 26.67 -2.06
CA GLY A 45 12.00 27.57 -1.78
C GLY A 45 13.21 26.84 -1.19
N LEU A 46 12.99 25.89 -0.28
CA LEU A 46 14.06 25.07 0.29
C LEU A 46 14.67 24.10 -0.74
N ASP A 47 13.87 23.51 -1.64
CA ASP A 47 14.38 22.66 -2.72
C ASP A 47 15.36 23.42 -3.62
N VAL A 48 15.06 24.68 -3.97
CA VAL A 48 16.01 25.55 -4.69
C VAL A 48 17.30 25.74 -3.89
N ALA A 49 17.20 26.15 -2.62
CA ALA A 49 18.36 26.39 -1.77
C ALA A 49 19.22 25.12 -1.58
N ILE A 50 18.60 23.95 -1.36
CA ILE A 50 19.28 22.67 -1.23
C ILE A 50 20.02 22.33 -2.52
N ARG A 51 19.37 22.49 -3.68
CA ARG A 51 19.99 22.16 -4.97
C ARG A 51 21.19 23.03 -5.31
N GLU A 52 21.17 24.28 -4.88
CA GLU A 52 22.23 25.26 -5.11
C GLU A 52 23.39 25.12 -4.11
N GLN A 53 23.08 24.86 -2.83
CA GLN A 53 24.07 24.96 -1.75
C GLN A 53 24.60 23.61 -1.28
N ALA A 54 23.84 22.51 -1.41
CA ALA A 54 24.32 21.21 -0.96
C ALA A 54 25.51 20.74 -1.80
N SER A 55 26.55 20.23 -1.14
CA SER A 55 27.71 19.66 -1.81
C SER A 55 27.35 18.59 -2.85
N SER A 56 26.35 17.74 -2.56
CA SER A 56 25.81 16.78 -3.52
C SER A 56 24.37 16.39 -3.18
N TRP A 57 23.56 16.15 -4.21
CA TRP A 57 22.21 15.59 -4.05
C TRP A 57 21.87 14.68 -5.22
N ALA A 58 20.94 13.75 -5.04
CA ALA A 58 20.46 12.84 -6.08
C ALA A 58 19.04 12.34 -5.77
N LEU A 59 18.38 11.81 -6.79
CA LEU A 59 17.06 11.20 -6.68
C LEU A 59 17.05 9.80 -7.27
N GLY A 60 16.57 8.84 -6.49
CA GLY A 60 16.37 7.46 -6.91
C GLY A 60 14.91 7.21 -7.23
N TRP A 61 14.59 6.99 -8.50
CA TRP A 61 13.21 6.75 -8.95
C TRP A 61 12.96 5.28 -9.20
N VAL A 62 11.77 4.80 -8.83
CA VAL A 62 11.23 3.50 -9.26
C VAL A 62 9.81 3.73 -9.75
N SER A 63 9.54 3.32 -10.99
CA SER A 63 8.22 3.49 -11.61
C SER A 63 7.15 2.60 -10.96
N ALA A 64 5.87 2.89 -11.19
CA ALA A 64 4.79 2.04 -10.70
C ALA A 64 4.88 0.61 -11.26
N LYS A 65 5.17 0.48 -12.56
CA LYS A 65 5.38 -0.81 -13.23
C LYS A 65 6.53 -1.60 -12.61
N GLU A 66 7.71 -0.96 -12.48
CA GLU A 66 8.88 -1.62 -11.90
C GLU A 66 8.64 -2.02 -10.45
N LEU A 67 7.93 -1.18 -9.68
CA LEU A 67 7.52 -1.49 -8.30
C LEU A 67 6.57 -2.68 -8.23
N ASP A 68 5.61 -2.79 -9.16
CA ASP A 68 4.72 -3.95 -9.24
C ASP A 68 5.48 -5.24 -9.59
N GLU A 69 6.52 -5.15 -10.42
CA GLU A 69 7.35 -6.30 -10.84
C GLU A 69 8.24 -6.84 -9.70
N ILE A 70 8.89 -5.94 -8.94
CA ILE A 70 9.90 -6.33 -7.93
C ILE A 70 9.37 -6.29 -6.49
N GLY A 71 8.22 -5.67 -6.28
CA GLY A 71 7.63 -5.44 -4.97
C GLY A 71 8.23 -4.26 -4.19
N MET A 72 7.49 -3.80 -3.17
CA MET A 72 7.82 -2.59 -2.40
C MET A 72 9.20 -2.63 -1.72
N SER A 73 9.58 -3.77 -1.13
CA SER A 73 10.84 -3.90 -0.40
C SER A 73 12.04 -3.78 -1.33
N GLU A 74 12.01 -4.43 -2.50
CA GLU A 74 13.08 -4.34 -3.48
C GLU A 74 13.06 -2.98 -4.20
N ALA A 75 11.88 -2.38 -4.40
CA ALA A 75 11.77 -1.01 -4.92
C ALA A 75 12.47 0.02 -4.03
N LEU A 76 12.33 -0.06 -2.70
CA LEU A 76 13.05 0.83 -1.78
C LEU A 76 14.56 0.65 -1.87
N LYS A 77 15.05 -0.60 -1.90
CA LYS A 77 16.48 -0.90 -2.09
C LYS A 77 16.99 -0.38 -3.43
N LEU A 78 16.25 -0.60 -4.51
CA LEU A 78 16.62 -0.17 -5.86
C LEU A 78 16.67 1.35 -5.99
N ALA A 79 15.64 2.05 -5.52
CA ALA A 79 15.61 3.51 -5.49
C ALA A 79 16.80 4.07 -4.67
N THR A 80 17.04 3.51 -3.49
CA THR A 80 18.17 3.94 -2.63
C THR A 80 19.51 3.73 -3.33
N ARG A 81 19.73 2.55 -3.92
CA ARG A 81 20.97 2.26 -4.68
C ARG A 81 21.17 3.20 -5.86
N ARG A 82 20.09 3.56 -6.58
CA ARG A 82 20.16 4.53 -7.69
C ARG A 82 20.61 5.91 -7.19
N ALA A 83 19.98 6.42 -6.13
CA ALA A 83 20.32 7.72 -5.54
C ALA A 83 21.77 7.74 -5.04
N VAL A 84 22.17 6.72 -4.27
CA VAL A 84 23.51 6.64 -3.66
C VAL A 84 24.60 6.48 -4.72
N LYS A 85 24.37 5.70 -5.78
CA LYS A 85 25.32 5.57 -6.89
C LYS A 85 25.56 6.92 -7.58
N GLU A 86 24.53 7.73 -7.76
CA GLU A 86 24.67 9.07 -8.33
C GLU A 86 25.43 10.02 -7.37
N ILE A 87 25.17 9.95 -6.07
CA ILE A 87 25.96 10.69 -5.07
C ILE A 87 27.44 10.29 -5.15
N GLN A 88 27.76 8.99 -5.14
CA GLN A 88 29.14 8.53 -5.24
C GLN A 88 29.84 9.04 -6.50
N ALA A 89 29.15 9.04 -7.65
CA ALA A 89 29.68 9.58 -8.89
C ALA A 89 29.90 11.11 -8.83
N LYS A 90 29.03 11.86 -8.16
CA LYS A 90 29.20 13.31 -7.94
C LYS A 90 30.36 13.60 -6.99
N CYS A 91 30.44 12.86 -5.88
CA CYS A 91 31.52 12.90 -4.91
C CYS A 91 32.90 12.65 -5.55
N GLN A 92 32.99 11.62 -6.40
CA GLN A 92 34.22 11.33 -7.12
C GLN A 92 34.64 12.48 -8.06
N LYS A 93 33.68 13.13 -8.72
CA LYS A 93 33.95 14.23 -9.66
C LYS A 93 34.38 15.52 -8.97
N ASN A 94 33.81 15.83 -7.81
CA ASN A 94 34.08 17.08 -7.08
C ASN A 94 35.13 16.90 -5.95
N GLY A 95 35.70 15.70 -5.79
CA GLY A 95 36.71 15.41 -4.77
C GLY A 95 36.16 15.39 -3.33
N SER A 96 34.83 15.28 -3.16
CA SER A 96 34.20 15.18 -1.84
C SER A 96 34.00 13.72 -1.42
N THR A 97 33.86 13.50 -0.12
CA THR A 97 33.53 12.19 0.46
C THR A 97 32.46 12.32 1.54
N PHE A 98 31.70 11.25 1.73
CA PHE A 98 30.85 11.07 2.89
C PHE A 98 31.29 9.79 3.62
N ASP A 99 31.21 9.82 4.95
CA ASP A 99 31.78 8.78 5.82
C ASP A 99 30.68 8.13 6.69
N GLU A 100 29.48 8.71 6.66
CA GLU A 100 28.30 8.25 7.38
C GLU A 100 27.06 8.41 6.49
N ILE A 101 26.16 7.44 6.56
CA ILE A 101 24.86 7.45 5.88
C ILE A 101 23.77 7.37 6.95
N ILE A 102 22.85 8.32 6.95
CA ILE A 102 21.67 8.31 7.82
C ILE A 102 20.42 8.12 6.98
N ILE A 103 19.64 7.09 7.29
CA ILE A 103 18.37 6.76 6.64
C ILE A 103 17.23 7.02 7.62
N ASP A 104 16.18 7.74 7.20
CA ASP A 104 14.95 7.83 7.99
C ASP A 104 14.24 6.47 8.08
N GLY A 105 13.86 6.08 9.30
CA GLY A 105 13.10 4.88 9.57
C GLY A 105 13.92 3.76 10.23
N THR A 106 13.48 2.52 10.02
CA THR A 106 13.96 1.35 10.77
C THR A 106 14.48 0.22 9.88
N VAL A 107 14.64 0.48 8.57
CA VAL A 107 15.02 -0.53 7.59
C VAL A 107 16.25 -0.06 6.82
N ASN A 108 17.27 -0.91 6.77
CA ASN A 108 18.50 -0.62 6.04
C ASN A 108 18.33 -1.02 4.57
N PHE A 109 18.08 -0.04 3.70
CA PHE A 109 17.92 -0.26 2.26
C PHE A 109 19.25 -0.54 1.52
N LEU A 110 20.38 -0.38 2.21
CA LEU A 110 21.73 -0.68 1.70
C LEU A 110 22.31 -1.96 2.29
N ALA A 111 21.51 -2.76 2.99
CA ALA A 111 21.92 -4.08 3.46
C ALA A 111 22.43 -4.95 2.30
N GLY A 112 23.53 -5.67 2.55
CA GLY A 112 24.24 -6.48 1.56
C GLY A 112 25.11 -5.68 0.58
N THR A 113 25.33 -4.39 0.82
CA THR A 113 26.24 -3.56 0.00
C THR A 113 27.51 -3.22 0.78
N PRO A 114 28.63 -2.85 0.12
CA PRO A 114 29.84 -2.39 0.82
C PRO A 114 29.63 -1.17 1.72
N LEU A 115 28.51 -0.45 1.53
CA LEU A 115 28.15 0.73 2.30
C LEU A 115 27.41 0.42 3.60
N GLU A 116 26.92 -0.81 3.78
CA GLU A 116 26.07 -1.21 4.92
C GLU A 116 26.66 -0.81 6.28
N LYS A 117 27.98 -0.97 6.44
CA LYS A 117 28.71 -0.66 7.68
C LYS A 117 28.75 0.84 8.05
N TYR A 118 28.40 1.71 7.13
CA TYR A 118 28.35 3.16 7.35
C TYR A 118 26.91 3.68 7.59
N VAL A 119 25.92 2.78 7.63
CA VAL A 119 24.51 3.14 7.71
C VAL A 119 24.02 3.15 9.16
N THR A 120 23.48 4.29 9.56
CA THR A 120 22.69 4.45 10.79
C THR A 120 21.23 4.69 10.42
N MET A 121 20.32 3.92 11.03
CA MET A 121 18.88 4.10 10.87
C MET A 121 18.34 4.87 12.07
N ILE A 122 17.62 5.96 11.82
CA ILE A 122 17.03 6.79 12.89
C ILE A 122 15.57 7.02 12.53
N ALA A 123 14.67 6.70 13.47
CA ALA A 123 13.25 6.99 13.27
C ALA A 123 12.99 8.50 13.39
N LYS A 124 12.29 9.08 12.41
CA LYS A 124 12.01 10.53 12.32
C LYS A 124 13.29 11.35 12.20
N ALA A 125 14.26 10.82 11.46
CA ALA A 125 15.52 11.50 11.20
C ALA A 125 15.33 12.79 10.38
N ASP A 126 14.28 12.86 9.58
CA ASP A 126 13.88 14.06 8.83
C ASP A 126 13.61 15.29 9.71
N GLY A 127 13.17 15.08 10.96
CA GLY A 127 12.99 16.15 11.94
C GLY A 127 14.20 16.41 12.84
N LEU A 128 15.29 15.64 12.71
CA LEU A 128 16.44 15.67 13.61
C LEU A 128 17.76 15.98 12.89
N ILE A 129 17.93 15.50 11.67
CA ILE A 129 19.17 15.52 10.90
C ILE A 129 18.97 16.37 9.65
N PRO A 130 19.70 17.51 9.50
CA PRO A 130 19.52 18.43 8.39
C PRO A 130 19.65 17.79 7.00
N SER A 131 20.61 16.87 6.81
CA SER A 131 20.79 16.20 5.51
C SER A 131 19.61 15.28 5.16
N VAL A 132 18.97 14.64 6.15
CA VAL A 132 17.79 13.80 5.95
C VAL A 132 16.56 14.67 5.69
N SER A 133 16.41 15.78 6.43
CA SER A 133 15.39 16.80 6.12
C SER A 133 15.50 17.27 4.67
N ALA A 134 16.70 17.64 4.23
CA ALA A 134 16.95 18.07 2.87
C ALA A 134 16.61 16.97 1.84
N ALA A 135 16.97 15.71 2.12
CA ALA A 135 16.61 14.57 1.29
C ALA A 135 15.09 14.39 1.15
N SER A 136 14.35 14.50 2.27
CA SER A 136 12.88 14.42 2.29
C SER A 136 12.25 15.50 1.41
N ILE A 137 12.80 16.73 1.47
CA ILE A 137 12.29 17.89 0.74
C ILE A 137 12.49 17.72 -0.76
N ILE A 138 13.71 17.40 -1.22
CA ILE A 138 13.98 17.27 -2.66
C ILE A 138 13.18 16.12 -3.29
N ALA A 139 12.99 15.02 -2.56
CA ALA A 139 12.19 13.90 -3.00
C ALA A 139 10.70 14.28 -3.07
N LYS A 140 10.20 15.02 -2.07
CA LYS A 140 8.81 15.47 -2.02
C LYS A 140 8.49 16.44 -3.15
N VAL A 141 9.32 17.47 -3.33
CA VAL A 141 9.12 18.49 -4.37
C VAL A 141 9.19 17.86 -5.75
N ALA A 142 10.20 17.02 -6.01
CA ALA A 142 10.32 16.36 -7.30
C ALA A 142 9.14 15.43 -7.61
N ARG A 143 8.73 14.60 -6.63
CA ARG A 143 7.59 13.68 -6.83
C ARG A 143 6.27 14.43 -7.01
N ASP A 144 6.02 15.47 -6.22
CA ASP A 144 4.80 16.28 -6.34
C ASP A 144 4.73 16.99 -7.70
N LYS A 145 5.86 17.53 -8.17
CA LYS A 145 5.96 18.11 -9.52
C LYS A 145 5.66 17.08 -10.60
N PHE A 146 6.28 15.89 -10.53
CA PHE A 146 6.00 14.80 -11.46
C PHE A 146 4.49 14.47 -11.49
N MET A 147 3.86 14.30 -10.32
CA MET A 147 2.43 13.97 -10.24
C MET A 147 1.54 15.11 -10.76
N ALA A 148 1.92 16.37 -10.58
CA ALA A 148 1.20 17.51 -11.14
C ALA A 148 1.24 17.51 -12.67
N GLU A 149 2.40 17.20 -13.28
CA GLU A 149 2.54 17.07 -14.74
C GLU A 149 1.69 15.90 -15.30
N GLN A 150 1.39 14.88 -14.49
CA GLN A 150 0.52 13.77 -14.91
C GLN A 150 -0.96 14.16 -14.96
N ASP A 151 -1.36 15.27 -14.34
CA ASP A 151 -2.75 15.72 -14.35
C ASP A 151 -3.19 16.20 -15.75
N ASP A 152 -2.24 16.79 -16.50
CA ASP A 152 -2.45 17.19 -17.90
C ASP A 152 -2.53 15.97 -18.84
N ILE A 153 -1.76 14.92 -18.55
CA ILE A 153 -1.71 13.68 -19.35
C ILE A 153 -2.93 12.79 -19.06
N TYR A 154 -3.38 12.76 -17.81
CA TYR A 154 -4.50 11.95 -17.34
C TYR A 154 -5.57 12.84 -16.70
N PRO A 155 -6.31 13.61 -17.50
CA PRO A 155 -7.29 14.57 -16.99
C PRO A 155 -8.40 13.86 -16.22
N GLY A 156 -8.88 14.52 -15.16
CA GLY A 156 -9.99 14.03 -14.33
C GLY A 156 -9.59 13.07 -13.22
N TYR A 157 -8.29 12.74 -13.08
CA TYR A 157 -7.76 12.04 -11.92
C TYR A 157 -7.44 12.96 -10.75
N ASP A 158 -7.08 14.23 -10.98
CA ASP A 158 -6.72 15.22 -9.95
C ASP A 158 -5.38 14.90 -9.25
N PHE A 159 -4.41 14.40 -10.04
CA PHE A 159 -3.11 13.99 -9.52
C PHE A 159 -2.31 15.14 -8.92
N SER A 160 -2.52 16.37 -9.41
CA SER A 160 -1.91 17.60 -8.89
C SER A 160 -2.26 17.89 -7.42
N SER A 161 -3.41 17.39 -6.96
CA SER A 161 -3.95 17.62 -5.61
C SER A 161 -3.56 16.51 -4.64
N HIS A 162 -3.92 15.26 -4.95
CA HIS A 162 -3.71 14.14 -4.04
C HIS A 162 -2.44 13.34 -4.31
N VAL A 163 -1.65 13.71 -5.33
CA VAL A 163 -0.32 13.17 -5.67
C VAL A 163 -0.25 11.64 -5.67
N GLY A 164 -1.33 11.01 -6.17
CA GLY A 164 -1.47 9.56 -6.31
C GLY A 164 -1.89 8.79 -5.05
N TYR A 165 -2.17 9.43 -3.91
CA TYR A 165 -2.68 8.74 -2.71
C TYR A 165 -4.14 8.29 -2.86
N GLY A 166 -4.52 7.22 -2.15
CA GLY A 166 -5.84 6.58 -2.21
C GLY A 166 -6.98 7.33 -1.52
N VAL A 167 -7.14 8.63 -1.80
CA VAL A 167 -8.21 9.47 -1.26
C VAL A 167 -9.56 9.19 -1.96
N PRO A 168 -10.71 9.59 -1.37
CA PRO A 168 -12.02 9.35 -1.99
C PRO A 168 -12.15 9.85 -3.44
N LYS A 169 -11.58 11.03 -3.75
CA LYS A 169 -11.60 11.61 -5.11
C LYS A 169 -10.83 10.73 -6.11
N HIS A 170 -9.63 10.29 -5.75
CA HIS A 170 -8.83 9.38 -6.58
C HIS A 170 -9.54 8.04 -6.82
N ARG A 171 -10.14 7.47 -5.77
CA ARG A 171 -10.93 6.23 -5.89
C ARG A 171 -12.14 6.40 -6.81
N ALA A 172 -12.81 7.55 -6.76
CA ALA A 172 -13.92 7.86 -7.65
C ALA A 172 -13.44 8.02 -9.10
N ALA A 173 -12.31 8.70 -9.32
CA ALA A 173 -11.68 8.81 -10.63
C ALA A 173 -11.35 7.43 -11.21
N ILE A 174 -10.71 6.54 -10.44
CA ILE A 174 -10.38 5.18 -10.88
C ILE A 174 -11.64 4.37 -11.25
N LYS A 175 -12.72 4.52 -10.48
CA LYS A 175 -13.99 3.84 -10.81
C LYS A 175 -14.61 4.35 -12.11
N ARG A 176 -14.45 5.64 -12.41
CA ARG A 176 -15.06 6.30 -13.57
C ARG A 176 -14.20 6.16 -14.84
N LEU A 177 -12.89 6.31 -14.70
CA LEU A 177 -11.92 6.46 -15.80
C LEU A 177 -11.02 5.23 -15.99
N GLY A 178 -11.08 4.25 -15.08
CA GLY A 178 -10.21 3.07 -15.10
C GLY A 178 -8.88 3.28 -14.38
N VAL A 179 -7.92 2.40 -14.64
CA VAL A 179 -6.53 2.56 -14.18
C VAL A 179 -5.65 3.06 -15.33
N THR A 180 -4.53 3.66 -14.98
CA THR A 180 -3.52 4.18 -15.91
C THR A 180 -2.19 3.46 -15.68
N PRO A 181 -1.20 3.57 -16.60
CA PRO A 181 0.15 3.03 -16.39
C PRO A 181 0.87 3.53 -15.13
N LEU A 182 0.39 4.61 -14.51
CA LEU A 182 0.92 5.12 -13.25
C LEU A 182 0.40 4.36 -12.02
N HIS A 183 -0.66 3.59 -12.14
CA HIS A 183 -1.26 2.89 -11.00
C HIS A 183 -0.44 1.65 -10.65
N ARG A 184 -0.23 1.44 -9.33
CA ARG A 184 0.46 0.28 -8.78
C ARG A 184 -0.55 -0.83 -8.59
N LEU A 185 -0.68 -1.68 -9.60
CA LEU A 185 -1.67 -2.75 -9.63
C LEU A 185 -1.35 -3.84 -8.63
N SER A 186 -0.11 -3.97 -8.13
CA SER A 186 0.19 -4.90 -7.04
C SER A 186 -0.42 -4.49 -5.69
N PHE A 187 -0.86 -3.23 -5.54
CA PHE A 187 -1.34 -2.71 -4.25
C PHE A 187 -2.84 -3.00 -4.04
N ALA A 188 -3.23 -3.30 -2.80
CA ALA A 188 -4.65 -3.24 -2.44
C ALA A 188 -5.10 -1.77 -2.37
N PRO A 189 -6.28 -1.40 -2.90
CA PRO A 189 -7.32 -2.22 -3.52
C PRO A 189 -7.24 -2.28 -5.06
N LEU A 190 -6.11 -1.94 -5.67
CA LEU A 190 -5.92 -1.90 -7.12
C LEU A 190 -5.58 -3.24 -7.76
N ALA A 191 -5.16 -4.24 -6.99
CA ALA A 191 -4.91 -5.62 -7.44
C ALA A 191 -6.01 -6.24 -8.31
N LYS A 192 -7.27 -5.85 -8.08
CA LYS A 192 -8.39 -6.28 -8.91
C LYS A 192 -8.38 -5.76 -10.36
N TYR A 193 -7.54 -4.78 -10.67
CA TYR A 193 -7.35 -4.23 -12.02
C TYR A 193 -6.12 -4.80 -12.72
N ALA A 194 -5.31 -5.64 -12.05
CA ALA A 194 -4.18 -6.32 -12.67
C ALA A 194 -4.67 -7.27 -13.79
N GLY A 195 -4.08 -7.15 -14.99
CA GLY A 195 -4.45 -7.95 -16.16
C GLY A 195 -5.64 -7.41 -16.97
N VAL A 196 -6.19 -6.24 -16.62
CA VAL A 196 -7.13 -5.50 -17.46
C VAL A 196 -6.30 -4.51 -18.28
N GLU A 197 -6.17 -4.75 -19.60
CA GLU A 197 -5.44 -3.83 -20.47
C GLU A 197 -6.02 -2.41 -20.38
N SER A 198 -5.13 -1.42 -20.25
CA SER A 198 -5.49 -0.01 -20.16
C SER A 198 -6.09 0.43 -21.49
N ASN A 199 -7.43 0.48 -21.57
CA ASN A 199 -8.13 1.07 -22.70
C ASN A 199 -7.78 2.56 -22.79
N SER A 200 -6.80 2.84 -23.63
CA SER A 200 -6.49 4.17 -24.12
C SER A 200 -7.31 4.35 -25.39
N GLN A 201 -8.19 5.35 -25.37
CA GLN A 201 -8.86 5.98 -26.50
C GLN A 201 -10.27 5.50 -26.91
N ASN A 202 -11.09 6.54 -27.05
CA ASN A 202 -12.34 6.72 -27.79
C ASN A 202 -13.66 6.37 -27.11
N ALA A 203 -14.33 7.47 -26.73
CA ALA A 203 -15.77 7.58 -26.68
C ALA A 203 -16.36 7.34 -28.08
N SER A 204 -17.18 6.31 -28.20
CA SER A 204 -18.36 6.29 -29.05
C SER A 204 -19.27 5.15 -28.60
N GLU A 205 -20.55 5.47 -28.57
CA GLU A 205 -21.68 4.60 -28.26
C GLU A 205 -21.63 3.28 -29.05
N GLU A 206 -22.02 2.17 -28.42
CA GLU A 206 -23.12 1.33 -28.88
C GLU A 206 -23.33 0.13 -27.95
N GLU A 207 -24.60 -0.14 -27.69
CA GLU A 207 -25.12 -1.28 -26.94
C GLU A 207 -24.88 -2.59 -27.71
N SER A 208 -24.38 -3.63 -27.05
CA SER A 208 -24.83 -4.99 -27.37
C SER A 208 -24.68 -5.95 -26.19
N LYS A 209 -25.76 -6.72 -25.98
CA LYS A 209 -25.94 -7.76 -24.97
C LYS A 209 -24.93 -8.89 -25.20
N SER A 210 -24.12 -9.20 -24.20
CA SER A 210 -23.46 -10.51 -24.08
C SER A 210 -23.44 -10.96 -22.61
N GLN A 211 -23.72 -12.25 -22.40
CA GLN A 211 -23.88 -12.89 -21.09
C GLN A 211 -22.64 -12.68 -20.21
N GLN A 212 -22.74 -11.83 -19.18
CA GLN A 212 -21.65 -11.56 -18.24
C GLN A 212 -21.38 -12.78 -17.36
N LYS A 213 -20.19 -13.38 -17.51
CA LYS A 213 -19.60 -14.21 -16.45
C LYS A 213 -19.33 -13.30 -15.24
N ASP A 214 -19.88 -13.65 -14.09
CA ASP A 214 -19.69 -12.90 -12.84
C ASP A 214 -18.19 -12.69 -12.57
N THR A 215 -17.83 -11.45 -12.25
CA THR A 215 -16.49 -11.10 -11.78
C THR A 215 -16.15 -11.87 -10.50
N THR A 216 -14.86 -12.12 -10.22
CA THR A 216 -14.41 -12.79 -8.98
C THR A 216 -14.96 -12.12 -7.70
N ARG A 217 -15.26 -10.81 -7.74
CA ARG A 217 -15.91 -10.08 -6.64
C ARG A 217 -17.41 -10.33 -6.55
N GLN A 218 -18.12 -10.42 -7.68
CA GLN A 218 -19.52 -10.85 -7.68
C GLN A 218 -19.63 -12.30 -7.20
N ILE A 219 -18.69 -13.14 -7.60
CA ILE A 219 -18.55 -14.53 -7.13
C ILE A 219 -18.31 -14.56 -5.61
N GLY A 220 -17.35 -13.78 -5.10
CA GLY A 220 -17.08 -13.68 -3.66
C GLY A 220 -18.25 -13.12 -2.84
N ASN A 221 -18.87 -12.03 -3.29
CA ASN A 221 -20.06 -11.46 -2.65
C ASN A 221 -21.24 -12.44 -2.65
N LYS A 222 -21.45 -13.17 -3.75
CA LYS A 222 -22.48 -14.22 -3.82
C LYS A 222 -22.13 -15.36 -2.86
N GLY A 223 -20.87 -15.74 -2.75
CA GLY A 223 -20.39 -16.71 -1.78
C GLY A 223 -20.62 -16.29 -0.32
N GLU A 224 -20.26 -15.06 0.04
CA GLU A 224 -20.53 -14.49 1.37
C GLU A 224 -22.02 -14.35 1.66
N GLN A 225 -22.84 -14.05 0.63
CA GLN A 225 -24.29 -14.03 0.77
C GLN A 225 -24.84 -15.41 1.06
N THR A 226 -24.46 -16.41 0.27
CA THR A 226 -24.84 -17.81 0.48
C THR A 226 -24.43 -18.31 1.87
N ALA A 227 -23.22 -17.97 2.33
CA ALA A 227 -22.76 -18.36 3.66
C ALA A 227 -23.56 -17.68 4.78
N ALA A 228 -23.89 -16.38 4.62
CA ALA A 228 -24.73 -15.67 5.58
C ALA A 228 -26.15 -16.26 5.63
N ASP A 229 -26.74 -16.55 4.47
CA ASP A 229 -28.08 -17.13 4.37
C ASP A 229 -28.12 -18.53 5.00
N TRP A 230 -27.07 -19.33 4.81
CA TRP A 230 -26.92 -20.63 5.46
C TRP A 230 -26.80 -20.52 6.98
N LEU A 231 -25.99 -19.59 7.49
CA LEU A 231 -25.88 -19.34 8.93
C LEU A 231 -27.23 -18.91 9.53
N VAL A 232 -27.98 -18.05 8.84
CA VAL A 232 -29.33 -17.64 9.27
C VAL A 232 -30.29 -18.84 9.28
N ALA A 233 -30.23 -19.70 8.26
CA ALA A 233 -31.03 -20.92 8.21
C ALA A 233 -30.65 -21.91 9.33
N ASP A 234 -29.39 -21.92 9.75
CA ASP A 234 -28.90 -22.66 10.93
C ASP A 234 -29.27 -21.97 12.26
N GLY A 235 -29.92 -20.82 12.24
CA GLY A 235 -30.42 -20.12 13.43
C GLY A 235 -29.46 -19.09 14.02
N HIS A 236 -28.44 -18.67 13.27
CA HIS A 236 -27.57 -17.57 13.68
C HIS A 236 -28.21 -16.20 13.39
N GLU A 237 -28.00 -15.26 14.30
CA GLU A 237 -28.19 -13.83 14.07
C GLU A 237 -26.93 -13.22 13.44
N ILE A 238 -27.05 -12.57 12.29
CA ILE A 238 -25.90 -11.90 11.65
C ILE A 238 -25.66 -10.54 12.31
N ILE A 239 -24.53 -10.42 13.01
CA ILE A 239 -24.13 -9.20 13.71
C ILE A 239 -23.41 -8.23 12.78
N ALA A 240 -22.51 -8.75 11.94
CA ALA A 240 -21.79 -7.94 10.96
C ALA A 240 -21.36 -8.75 9.74
N ARG A 241 -21.31 -8.10 8.57
CA ARG A 241 -20.71 -8.64 7.34
C ARG A 241 -19.63 -7.69 6.85
N ASN A 242 -18.56 -8.23 6.28
CA ASN A 242 -17.41 -7.47 5.80
C ASN A 242 -16.86 -6.50 6.87
N TRP A 243 -16.76 -6.95 8.12
CA TRP A 243 -16.30 -6.10 9.21
C TRP A 243 -14.79 -5.84 9.08
N ARG A 244 -14.40 -4.56 9.05
CA ARG A 244 -13.03 -4.14 8.69
C ARG A 244 -12.50 -3.06 9.61
N THR A 245 -11.21 -3.18 9.93
CA THR A 245 -10.41 -2.13 10.57
C THR A 245 -9.17 -1.82 9.74
N ARG A 246 -8.34 -0.88 10.20
CA ARG A 246 -7.02 -0.65 9.58
C ARG A 246 -6.05 -1.83 9.72
N TYR A 247 -6.36 -2.81 10.57
CA TYR A 247 -5.45 -3.91 10.92
C TYR A 247 -5.93 -5.29 10.49
N CYS A 248 -7.23 -5.49 10.34
CA CYS A 248 -7.83 -6.81 10.11
C CYS A 248 -9.22 -6.71 9.45
N GLU A 249 -9.66 -7.83 8.90
CA GLU A 249 -11.02 -8.01 8.37
C GLU A 249 -11.61 -9.35 8.84
N ILE A 250 -12.95 -9.41 8.89
CA ILE A 250 -13.75 -10.60 9.17
C ILE A 250 -14.92 -10.62 8.19
N ASP A 251 -15.11 -11.74 7.49
CA ASP A 251 -16.14 -11.85 6.45
C ASP A 251 -17.54 -11.80 7.05
N ILE A 252 -17.80 -12.62 8.07
CA ILE A 252 -19.08 -12.65 8.78
C ILE A 252 -18.86 -12.81 10.29
N VAL A 253 -19.53 -11.97 11.08
CA VAL A 253 -19.70 -12.13 12.52
C VAL A 253 -21.16 -12.47 12.77
N SER A 254 -21.41 -13.60 13.40
CA SER A 254 -22.77 -14.04 13.73
C SER A 254 -22.85 -14.54 15.16
N LYS A 255 -24.06 -14.60 15.72
CA LYS A 255 -24.31 -15.04 17.09
C LYS A 255 -25.36 -16.14 17.07
N LYS A 256 -25.13 -17.21 17.83
CA LYS A 256 -26.14 -18.23 18.11
C LYS A 256 -26.04 -18.58 19.60
N ASP A 257 -27.16 -18.46 20.30
CA ASP A 257 -27.24 -18.56 21.75
C ASP A 257 -26.26 -17.61 22.48
N LYS A 258 -25.32 -18.15 23.25
CA LYS A 258 -24.28 -17.39 23.97
C LYS A 258 -22.91 -17.43 23.26
N VAL A 259 -22.86 -17.85 22.00
CA VAL A 259 -21.62 -17.99 21.25
C VAL A 259 -21.58 -17.00 20.08
N LEU A 260 -20.46 -16.30 19.96
CA LEU A 260 -20.10 -15.48 18.81
C LEU A 260 -19.22 -16.28 17.85
N TYR A 261 -19.63 -16.30 16.60
CA TYR A 261 -18.96 -17.00 15.52
C TYR A 261 -18.29 -16.01 14.57
N PHE A 262 -16.99 -16.17 14.41
CA PHE A 262 -16.16 -15.41 13.46
C PHE A 262 -15.87 -16.30 12.26
N THR A 263 -16.54 -16.02 11.15
CA THR A 263 -16.56 -16.90 9.98
C THR A 263 -15.74 -16.32 8.84
N GLU A 264 -14.86 -17.14 8.26
CA GLU A 264 -14.20 -16.90 6.97
C GLU A 264 -14.92 -17.69 5.86
N VAL A 265 -15.15 -17.06 4.71
CA VAL A 265 -15.84 -17.68 3.56
C VAL A 265 -14.86 -17.93 2.42
N LYS A 266 -14.85 -19.15 1.87
CA LYS A 266 -14.00 -19.52 0.74
C LYS A 266 -14.82 -20.02 -0.44
N TYR A 267 -14.74 -19.31 -1.55
CA TYR A 267 -15.35 -19.73 -2.82
C TYR A 267 -14.42 -20.68 -3.59
N ARG A 268 -14.88 -21.91 -3.85
CA ARG A 268 -14.19 -22.90 -4.69
C ARG A 268 -14.69 -22.82 -6.14
N LYS A 269 -13.80 -23.04 -7.11
CA LYS A 269 -14.11 -22.97 -8.55
C LYS A 269 -14.01 -24.30 -9.31
N ASN A 270 -13.39 -25.36 -8.75
CA ASN A 270 -13.17 -26.66 -9.42
C ASN A 270 -13.03 -27.82 -8.41
N ASP A 271 -13.53 -29.01 -8.79
CA ASP A 271 -13.48 -30.31 -8.08
C ASP A 271 -12.10 -31.02 -8.07
N ASN A 272 -10.98 -30.29 -8.18
CA ASN A 272 -9.67 -30.93 -8.08
C ASN A 272 -9.30 -31.18 -6.61
N PHE A 273 -9.23 -32.48 -6.28
CA PHE A 273 -8.86 -33.08 -4.99
C PHE A 273 -7.80 -32.29 -4.21
N GLY A 274 -8.19 -31.85 -3.01
CA GLY A 274 -7.34 -31.17 -2.04
C GLY A 274 -8.22 -30.59 -0.94
N ASP A 275 -8.35 -31.34 0.15
CA ASP A 275 -9.18 -31.09 1.34
C ASP A 275 -9.31 -29.60 1.70
N GLY A 276 -10.39 -28.95 1.21
CA GLY A 276 -10.43 -27.49 1.15
C GLY A 276 -10.78 -26.81 2.47
N LEU A 277 -10.72 -27.53 3.58
CA LEU A 277 -10.74 -27.01 4.95
C LEU A 277 -9.36 -27.12 5.62
N ALA A 278 -8.48 -28.01 5.12
CA ALA A 278 -7.07 -28.08 5.51
C ALA A 278 -6.25 -26.84 5.07
N ALA A 279 -6.84 -25.94 4.28
CA ALA A 279 -6.21 -24.73 3.76
C ALA A 279 -6.21 -23.53 4.73
N ILE A 280 -6.84 -23.63 5.90
CA ILE A 280 -6.79 -22.52 6.88
C ILE A 280 -5.52 -22.65 7.68
N THR A 281 -4.49 -22.01 7.13
CA THR A 281 -3.17 -21.92 7.75
C THR A 281 -3.27 -21.40 9.19
N ASN A 282 -2.38 -21.86 10.08
CA ASN A 282 -2.25 -21.34 11.45
C ASN A 282 -2.14 -19.81 11.50
N LYS A 283 -1.51 -19.20 10.48
CA LYS A 283 -1.41 -17.75 10.32
C LYS A 283 -2.78 -17.08 10.14
N LYS A 284 -3.68 -17.69 9.37
CA LYS A 284 -5.04 -17.18 9.13
C LYS A 284 -5.91 -17.33 10.38
N GLN A 285 -5.77 -18.44 11.12
CA GLN A 285 -6.43 -18.61 12.42
C GLN A 285 -5.96 -17.54 13.44
N GLN A 286 -4.65 -17.27 13.51
CA GLN A 286 -4.11 -16.20 14.36
C GLN A 286 -4.66 -14.82 13.99
N GLN A 287 -4.80 -14.53 12.69
CA GLN A 287 -5.42 -13.29 12.21
C GLN A 287 -6.90 -13.19 12.61
N MET A 288 -7.65 -14.29 12.51
CA MET A 288 -9.05 -14.34 12.92
C MET A 288 -9.20 -14.15 14.44
N ARG A 289 -8.36 -14.78 15.27
CA ARG A 289 -8.31 -14.55 16.73
C ARG A 289 -8.02 -13.09 17.08
N PHE A 290 -7.04 -12.49 16.41
CA PHE A 290 -6.70 -11.08 16.59
C PHE A 290 -7.87 -10.16 16.21
N ALA A 291 -8.52 -10.44 15.08
CA ALA A 291 -9.67 -9.67 14.61
C ALA A 291 -10.87 -9.79 15.56
N ALA A 292 -11.14 -11.01 16.07
CA ALA A 292 -12.16 -11.28 17.07
C ALA A 292 -11.91 -10.48 18.36
N GLY A 293 -10.66 -10.45 18.85
CA GLY A 293 -10.29 -9.65 20.02
C GLY A 293 -10.57 -8.15 19.83
N ILE A 294 -10.26 -7.59 18.66
CA ILE A 294 -10.58 -6.19 18.35
C ILE A 294 -12.09 -5.98 18.24
N PHE A 295 -12.83 -6.95 17.68
CA PHE A 295 -14.27 -6.88 17.57
C PHE A 295 -14.93 -6.80 18.94
N ILE A 296 -14.56 -7.67 19.88
CA ILE A 296 -15.07 -7.66 21.26
C ILE A 296 -14.71 -6.37 21.98
N ALA A 297 -13.44 -5.93 21.88
CA ALA A 297 -13.00 -4.68 22.52
C ALA A 297 -13.79 -3.45 22.04
N LYS A 298 -14.32 -3.47 20.80
CA LYS A 298 -15.18 -2.43 20.25
C LYS A 298 -16.67 -2.62 20.53
N ASN A 299 -17.08 -3.81 20.96
CA ASN A 299 -18.46 -4.17 21.23
C ASN A 299 -18.57 -4.87 22.60
N PRO A 300 -18.39 -4.13 23.71
CA PRO A 300 -18.38 -4.70 25.07
C PRO A 300 -19.65 -5.47 25.43
N GLN A 301 -20.78 -5.19 24.76
CA GLN A 301 -22.04 -5.91 24.95
C GLN A 301 -21.96 -7.41 24.64
N TYR A 302 -20.90 -7.88 23.99
CA TYR A 302 -20.67 -9.29 23.70
C TYR A 302 -19.51 -9.93 24.49
N GLU A 303 -18.94 -9.22 25.48
CA GLU A 303 -17.80 -9.71 26.28
C GLU A 303 -18.10 -11.01 27.05
N SER A 304 -19.37 -11.23 27.39
CA SER A 304 -19.84 -12.44 28.08
C SER A 304 -20.18 -13.62 27.16
N CYS A 305 -20.01 -13.46 25.84
CA CYS A 305 -20.23 -14.53 24.87
C CYS A 305 -18.97 -15.37 24.68
N ASP A 306 -19.13 -16.69 24.55
CA ASP A 306 -18.05 -17.57 24.11
C ASP A 306 -17.70 -17.26 22.66
N MET A 307 -16.45 -17.54 22.26
CA MET A 307 -15.98 -17.25 20.90
C MET A 307 -15.64 -18.55 20.17
N GLN A 308 -16.13 -18.67 18.95
CA GLN A 308 -15.80 -19.79 18.07
C GLN A 308 -15.44 -19.26 16.67
N MET A 309 -14.47 -19.90 16.04
CA MET A 309 -14.10 -19.59 14.66
C MET A 309 -14.69 -20.63 13.72
N LEU A 310 -15.26 -20.16 12.61
CA LEU A 310 -15.82 -21.01 11.57
C LEU A 310 -15.14 -20.75 10.24
N ALA A 311 -15.17 -21.77 9.40
CA ALA A 311 -14.88 -21.62 8.00
C ALA A 311 -15.93 -22.31 7.15
N ILE A 312 -16.43 -21.56 6.17
CA ILE A 312 -17.47 -22.03 5.26
C ILE A 312 -16.91 -22.07 3.85
N SER A 313 -17.01 -23.22 3.20
CA SER A 313 -16.72 -23.38 1.78
C SER A 313 -18.01 -23.24 0.97
N VAL A 314 -17.96 -22.48 -0.11
CA VAL A 314 -19.07 -22.27 -1.05
C VAL A 314 -18.60 -22.60 -2.46
N ASP A 315 -19.47 -23.23 -3.25
CA ASP A 315 -19.15 -23.65 -4.62
C ASP A 315 -20.41 -23.64 -5.50
N GLY A 316 -20.23 -23.61 -6.81
CA GLY A 316 -21.27 -23.65 -7.82
C GLY A 316 -21.79 -22.29 -8.25
N ASN A 317 -22.62 -22.30 -9.31
CA ASN A 317 -23.36 -21.15 -9.79
C ASN A 317 -24.81 -21.58 -10.10
N PRO A 318 -25.81 -21.28 -9.25
CA PRO A 318 -25.71 -20.43 -8.05
C PRO A 318 -24.87 -21.08 -6.92
N PRO A 319 -24.18 -20.28 -6.08
CA PRO A 319 -23.33 -20.82 -5.01
C PRO A 319 -24.14 -21.48 -3.89
N VAL A 320 -23.62 -22.60 -3.40
CA VAL A 320 -24.17 -23.40 -2.30
C VAL A 320 -23.06 -23.71 -1.29
N VAL A 321 -23.38 -23.69 0.01
CA VAL A 321 -22.46 -24.14 1.06
C VAL A 321 -22.14 -25.62 0.87
N LYS A 322 -20.86 -25.97 0.87
CA LYS A 322 -20.38 -27.36 0.75
C LYS A 322 -19.96 -27.91 2.10
N ASP A 323 -19.12 -27.17 2.82
CA ASP A 323 -18.64 -27.57 4.13
C ASP A 323 -18.66 -26.39 5.12
N CYS A 324 -18.81 -26.72 6.40
CA CYS A 324 -18.63 -25.81 7.53
C CYS A 324 -17.81 -26.52 8.61
N VAL A 325 -16.71 -25.91 9.06
CA VAL A 325 -15.86 -26.48 10.13
C VAL A 325 -15.59 -25.46 11.21
N ALA A 326 -15.68 -25.93 12.46
CA ALA A 326 -15.19 -25.24 13.63
C ALA A 326 -13.67 -25.35 13.71
N LEU A 327 -13.00 -24.20 13.89
CA LEU A 327 -11.55 -24.14 14.06
C LEU A 327 -11.21 -24.12 15.54
N GLU A 328 -10.28 -24.97 15.96
CA GLU A 328 -9.72 -25.02 17.32
C GLU A 328 -8.75 -23.86 17.59
#